data_AF-A0A836BVX3-F1
#
_entry.id   AF-A0A836BVX3-F1
#
_cell.length_a   1.000
_cell.length_b   1.000
_cell.length_c   1.000
_cell.angle_alpha   90.00
_cell.angle_beta   90.00
_cell.angle_gamma   90.00
#
_symmetry.space_group_name_H-M   'P 1'
#
loop_
_entity.id
_entity.type
_entity.pdbx_description
1 polymer ?
#
loop_
_entity_poly.entity_id
_entity_poly.type
_entity_poly.pdbx_seq_one_letter_code
_entity_poly.pdbx_strand_id
1 'polypeptide(L)'
;MLPPPLMLQPQPQPQELALLAQADEEYTQAAEAAAGTGAGSSPAFCEPVNLERLLGQAMRMDGFDTPAQADGLLAYYRRLGCSPAQLQAAVERLAPEAPLPGPGPGLGPEWASPGLQGQLQVAAWELLAAAVAAALLAAYQTRPRGWSRQDLLEVRASAIAGRGLFARASIPSGTVLGAYPGRLRSGAEMLEKCETAPMAASYAFRTADGRFLDPTDLTGQPSPNPQPGWFWPLPTDISLCFANEPPKGSLGTNASVEDGAGPGDLLFVARADIPQGAEVLIDYGTTYDRSGYSRGQQKTSM
;
A
#
# COMPACT_ATOMS: atom_id res chain seq x y z
N MET A 1 38.72 -0.93 17.20
CA MET A 1 38.12 -2.16 16.63
C MET A 1 37.41 -1.75 15.36
N LEU A 2 37.89 -2.20 14.20
CA LEU A 2 37.23 -1.93 12.91
C LEU A 2 36.00 -2.84 12.79
N PRO A 3 34.85 -2.35 12.29
CA PRO A 3 33.69 -3.19 12.04
C PRO A 3 34.02 -4.24 10.96
N PRO A 4 33.47 -5.45 11.06
CA PRO A 4 33.67 -6.49 10.05
C PRO A 4 33.09 -6.04 8.70
N PRO A 5 33.68 -6.45 7.58
CA PRO A 5 33.16 -6.14 6.25
C PRO A 5 31.77 -6.74 6.08
N LEU A 6 30.81 -5.91 5.66
CA LEU A 6 29.48 -6.33 5.24
C LEU A 6 29.62 -7.31 4.07
N MET A 7 29.33 -8.59 4.33
CA MET A 7 29.17 -9.58 3.28
C MET A 7 27.91 -9.24 2.49
N LEU A 8 28.08 -8.68 1.30
CA LEU A 8 27.01 -8.53 0.31
C LEU A 8 26.42 -9.91 0.05
N GLN A 9 25.13 -10.08 0.35
CA GLN A 9 24.42 -11.29 -0.06
C GLN A 9 24.42 -11.34 -1.59
N PRO A 10 24.74 -12.51 -2.19
CA PRO A 10 24.71 -12.64 -3.64
C PRO A 10 23.30 -12.35 -4.14
N GLN A 11 23.21 -11.46 -5.13
CA GLN A 11 21.95 -11.17 -5.82
C GLN A 11 21.40 -12.49 -6.40
N PRO A 12 20.10 -12.78 -6.23
CA PRO A 12 19.49 -13.99 -6.77
C PRO A 12 19.71 -14.01 -8.29
N GLN A 13 20.12 -15.17 -8.80
CA GLN A 13 20.43 -15.27 -10.22
C GLN A 13 19.14 -15.06 -11.03
N PRO A 14 19.22 -14.54 -12.28
CA PRO A 14 18.04 -14.33 -13.12
C PRO A 14 17.15 -15.58 -13.28
N GLN A 15 17.73 -16.77 -13.14
CA GLN A 15 17.02 -18.04 -13.17
C GLN A 15 16.17 -18.30 -11.91
N GLU A 16 16.62 -17.87 -10.72
CA GLU A 16 15.82 -17.95 -9.49
C GLU A 16 14.64 -16.97 -9.51
N LEU A 17 14.85 -15.76 -10.05
CA LEU A 17 13.76 -14.79 -10.23
C LEU A 17 12.70 -15.30 -11.22
N ALA A 18 13.12 -15.99 -12.29
CA ALA A 18 12.20 -16.60 -13.24
C ALA A 18 11.42 -17.77 -12.61
N LEU A 19 12.05 -18.57 -11.75
CA LEU A 19 11.40 -19.67 -11.03
C LEU A 19 10.37 -19.17 -10.01
N LEU A 20 10.67 -18.07 -9.31
CA LEU A 20 9.72 -17.44 -8.38
C LEU A 20 8.51 -16.84 -9.12
N ALA A 21 8.73 -16.21 -10.27
CA ALA A 21 7.64 -15.69 -11.10
C ALA A 21 6.76 -16.82 -11.67
N GLN A 22 7.36 -17.93 -12.10
CA GLN A 22 6.61 -19.11 -12.55
C GLN A 22 5.78 -19.75 -11.42
N ALA A 23 6.33 -19.81 -10.20
CA ALA A 23 5.60 -20.33 -9.05
C ALA A 23 4.38 -19.47 -8.66
N ASP A 24 4.51 -18.13 -8.76
CA ASP A 24 3.38 -17.21 -8.51
C ASP A 24 2.31 -17.30 -9.62
N GLU A 25 2.71 -17.45 -10.89
CA GLU A 25 1.77 -17.69 -11.99
C GLU A 25 1.05 -19.05 -11.83
N GLU A 26 1.75 -20.10 -11.44
CA GLU A 26 1.18 -21.43 -11.23
C GLU A 26 0.22 -21.46 -10.03
N TYR A 27 0.53 -20.72 -8.95
CA TYR A 27 -0.37 -20.55 -7.82
C TYR A 27 -1.63 -19.75 -8.18
N THR A 28 -1.49 -18.68 -8.96
CA THR A 28 -2.60 -17.83 -9.41
C THR A 28 -3.50 -18.61 -10.38
N GLN A 29 -2.91 -19.36 -11.32
CA GLN A 29 -3.65 -20.25 -12.21
C GLN A 29 -4.31 -21.41 -11.47
N ALA A 30 -3.72 -21.96 -10.41
CA ALA A 30 -4.37 -22.97 -9.57
C ALA A 30 -5.55 -22.40 -8.77
N ALA A 31 -5.44 -21.17 -8.27
CA ALA A 31 -6.53 -20.47 -7.56
C ALA A 31 -7.67 -20.07 -8.52
N GLU A 32 -7.34 -19.62 -9.74
CA GLU A 32 -8.32 -19.31 -10.78
C GLU A 32 -8.92 -20.57 -11.42
N ALA A 33 -8.17 -21.67 -11.55
CA ALA A 33 -8.72 -22.96 -11.95
C ALA A 33 -9.68 -23.51 -10.88
N ALA A 34 -9.38 -23.31 -9.59
CA ALA A 34 -10.28 -23.65 -8.48
C ALA A 34 -11.54 -22.77 -8.42
N ALA A 35 -11.46 -21.52 -8.89
CA ALA A 35 -12.60 -20.59 -8.96
C ALA A 35 -13.37 -20.63 -10.29
N GLY A 36 -12.74 -21.08 -11.38
CA GLY A 36 -13.20 -20.96 -12.76
C GLY A 36 -13.57 -22.27 -13.45
N THR A 37 -13.30 -23.43 -12.86
CA THR A 37 -13.79 -24.70 -13.40
C THR A 37 -15.14 -25.10 -12.79
N GLY A 38 -16.20 -24.48 -13.31
CA GLY A 38 -17.52 -25.10 -13.35
C GLY A 38 -18.68 -24.16 -13.07
N ALA A 39 -19.41 -23.79 -14.13
CA ALA A 39 -20.87 -23.79 -14.11
C ALA A 39 -21.42 -25.24 -13.97
N GLY A 40 -20.75 -26.04 -13.13
CA GLY A 40 -21.06 -27.43 -12.82
C GLY A 40 -21.78 -27.43 -11.49
N SER A 41 -22.91 -28.12 -11.46
CA SER A 41 -23.68 -28.55 -10.29
C SER A 41 -23.06 -28.17 -8.93
N SER A 42 -23.81 -27.39 -8.12
CA SER A 42 -23.47 -27.18 -6.72
C SER A 42 -23.00 -28.48 -6.07
N PRO A 43 -21.98 -28.44 -5.19
CA PRO A 43 -21.51 -29.63 -4.50
C PRO A 43 -22.68 -30.40 -3.87
N ALA A 44 -22.66 -31.73 -3.92
CA ALA A 44 -23.79 -32.55 -3.44
C ALA A 44 -24.17 -32.29 -1.97
N PHE A 45 -23.24 -31.77 -1.16
CA PHE A 45 -23.52 -31.37 0.22
C PHE A 45 -24.28 -30.03 0.35
N CYS A 46 -24.28 -29.19 -0.69
CA CYS A 46 -25.10 -27.97 -0.78
C CYS A 46 -26.53 -28.26 -1.27
N GLU A 47 -26.87 -29.51 -1.59
CA GLU A 47 -28.27 -29.89 -1.82
C GLU A 47 -29.08 -29.63 -0.55
N PRO A 48 -30.30 -29.05 -0.66
CA PRO A 48 -31.07 -28.57 0.49
C PRO A 48 -31.21 -29.58 1.63
N VAL A 49 -31.46 -30.86 1.31
CA VAL A 49 -31.65 -31.93 2.31
C VAL A 49 -30.34 -32.28 3.04
N ASN A 50 -29.21 -32.27 2.34
CA ASN A 50 -27.91 -32.55 2.95
C ASN A 50 -27.46 -31.37 3.81
N LEU A 51 -27.65 -30.15 3.31
CA LEU A 51 -27.30 -28.93 4.02
C LEU A 51 -28.15 -28.76 5.30
N GLU A 52 -29.45 -29.03 5.22
CA GLU A 52 -30.37 -29.05 6.37
C GLU A 52 -29.91 -30.04 7.44
N ARG A 53 -29.57 -31.27 7.05
CA ARG A 53 -29.07 -32.29 7.98
C ARG A 53 -27.75 -31.88 8.64
N LEU A 54 -26.82 -31.31 7.88
CA LEU A 54 -25.52 -30.86 8.37
C LEU A 54 -25.64 -29.67 9.33
N LEU A 55 -26.40 -28.64 8.94
CA LEU A 55 -26.68 -27.48 9.78
C LEU A 55 -27.44 -27.90 11.05
N GLY A 56 -28.47 -28.74 10.91
CA GLY A 56 -29.23 -29.24 12.06
C GLY A 56 -28.43 -30.15 12.98
N GLN A 57 -27.38 -30.83 12.48
CA GLN A 57 -26.44 -31.58 13.33
C GLN A 57 -25.48 -30.63 14.04
N ALA A 58 -24.92 -29.65 13.33
CA ALA A 58 -24.02 -28.65 13.90
C ALA A 58 -24.71 -27.83 15.01
N MET A 59 -25.94 -27.38 14.77
CA MET A 59 -26.73 -26.63 15.75
C MET A 59 -27.18 -27.45 16.96
N ARG A 60 -27.11 -28.79 16.90
CA ARG A 60 -27.37 -29.69 18.03
C ARG A 60 -26.11 -30.04 18.82
N MET A 61 -24.92 -29.66 18.34
CA MET A 61 -23.69 -29.80 19.11
C MET A 61 -23.61 -28.64 20.12
N ASP A 62 -23.30 -28.95 21.37
CA ASP A 62 -23.07 -27.94 22.42
C ASP A 62 -22.07 -26.89 21.93
N GLY A 63 -22.47 -25.61 21.92
CA GLY A 63 -21.62 -24.50 21.46
C GLY A 63 -22.10 -23.72 20.23
N PHE A 64 -23.38 -23.82 19.84
CA PHE A 64 -24.01 -22.97 18.80
C PHE A 64 -25.17 -22.12 19.33
N ASP A 65 -25.11 -21.73 20.60
CA ASP A 65 -26.20 -21.00 21.27
C ASP A 65 -26.23 -19.49 20.95
N THR A 66 -25.22 -18.98 20.24
CA THR A 66 -25.10 -17.56 19.91
C THR A 66 -25.28 -17.27 18.42
N PRO A 67 -25.91 -16.13 18.06
CA PRO A 67 -26.05 -15.70 16.66
C PRO A 67 -24.71 -15.63 15.90
N ALA A 68 -23.63 -15.22 16.59
CA ALA A 68 -22.30 -15.11 15.99
C ALA A 68 -21.71 -16.46 15.53
N GLN A 69 -22.02 -17.55 16.25
CA GLN A 69 -21.57 -18.90 15.89
C GLN A 69 -22.34 -19.42 14.67
N ALA A 70 -23.65 -19.14 14.58
CA ALA A 70 -24.46 -19.46 13.42
C ALA A 70 -23.95 -18.71 12.16
N ASP A 71 -23.63 -17.42 12.29
CA ASP A 71 -23.08 -16.62 11.18
C ASP A 71 -21.72 -17.16 10.70
N GLY A 72 -20.85 -17.59 11.63
CA GLY A 72 -19.57 -18.22 11.31
C GLY A 72 -19.74 -19.54 10.53
N LEU A 73 -20.72 -20.36 10.89
CA LEU A 73 -21.04 -21.61 10.20
C LEU A 73 -21.57 -21.35 8.78
N LEU A 74 -22.46 -20.36 8.62
CA LEU A 74 -22.97 -19.97 7.30
C LEU A 74 -21.85 -19.41 6.40
N ALA A 75 -20.93 -18.63 6.96
CA ALA A 75 -19.75 -18.14 6.25
C ALA A 75 -18.82 -19.29 5.81
N TYR A 76 -18.67 -20.32 6.63
CA TYR A 76 -17.91 -21.52 6.28
C TYR A 76 -18.52 -22.26 5.09
N TYR A 77 -19.83 -22.52 5.09
CA TYR A 77 -20.49 -23.19 3.95
C TYR A 77 -20.52 -22.34 2.67
N ARG A 78 -20.54 -21.00 2.79
CA ARG A 78 -20.39 -20.12 1.62
C ARG A 78 -19.00 -20.25 1.00
N ARG A 79 -17.93 -20.38 1.80
CA ARG A 79 -16.57 -20.65 1.30
C ARG A 79 -16.45 -22.02 0.63
N LEU A 80 -17.26 -22.98 1.05
CA LEU A 80 -17.35 -24.31 0.41
C LEU A 80 -18.22 -24.31 -0.87
N GLY A 81 -18.70 -23.16 -1.32
CA GLY A 81 -19.42 -23.03 -2.58
C GLY A 81 -20.95 -23.14 -2.49
N CYS A 82 -21.55 -23.15 -1.30
CA CYS A 82 -23.01 -23.07 -1.18
C CYS A 82 -23.51 -21.64 -1.47
N SER A 83 -24.52 -21.53 -2.31
CA SER A 83 -25.12 -20.23 -2.65
C SER A 83 -25.91 -19.64 -1.48
N PRO A 84 -26.08 -18.31 -1.41
CA PRO A 84 -26.91 -17.68 -0.39
C PRO A 84 -28.35 -18.22 -0.34
N ALA A 85 -28.95 -18.52 -1.50
CA ALA A 85 -30.32 -19.05 -1.58
C ALA A 85 -30.45 -20.47 -1.00
N GLN A 86 -29.45 -21.34 -1.21
CA GLN A 86 -29.43 -22.69 -0.63
C GLN A 86 -29.32 -22.63 0.90
N LEU A 87 -28.47 -21.74 1.41
CA LEU A 87 -28.29 -21.56 2.85
C LEU A 87 -29.56 -21.02 3.50
N GLN A 88 -30.21 -20.03 2.89
CA GLN A 88 -31.48 -19.49 3.39
C GLN A 88 -32.58 -20.57 3.42
N ALA A 89 -32.75 -21.33 2.34
CA ALA A 89 -33.76 -22.39 2.28
C ALA A 89 -33.54 -23.50 3.32
N ALA A 90 -32.28 -23.83 3.63
CA ALA A 90 -31.95 -24.81 4.67
C ALA A 90 -32.23 -24.27 6.08
N VAL A 91 -31.92 -23.00 6.35
CA VAL A 91 -32.21 -22.34 7.63
C VAL A 91 -33.71 -22.22 7.86
N GLU A 92 -34.48 -21.84 6.85
CA GLU A 92 -35.95 -21.72 6.94
C GLU A 92 -36.63 -23.05 7.28
N ARG A 93 -36.07 -24.20 6.87
CA ARG A 93 -36.58 -25.53 7.21
C ARG A 93 -36.18 -26.00 8.62
N LEU A 94 -35.03 -25.53 9.10
CA LEU A 94 -34.53 -25.84 10.44
C LEU A 94 -35.13 -24.95 11.52
N ALA A 95 -35.61 -23.76 11.14
CA ALA A 95 -36.37 -22.92 12.04
C ALA A 95 -37.54 -23.77 12.56
N PRO A 96 -37.62 -24.05 13.88
CA PRO A 96 -38.75 -24.79 14.42
C PRO A 96 -40.01 -24.05 13.97
N GLU A 97 -41.03 -24.78 13.51
CA GLU A 97 -42.36 -24.21 13.31
C GLU A 97 -42.74 -23.55 14.63
N ALA A 98 -42.53 -22.23 14.72
CA ALA A 98 -42.91 -21.47 15.87
C ALA A 98 -44.41 -21.74 16.00
N PRO A 99 -44.88 -22.32 17.12
CA PRO A 99 -46.28 -22.64 17.26
C PRO A 99 -47.05 -21.36 16.93
N LEU A 100 -47.85 -21.43 15.86
CA LEU A 100 -48.66 -20.32 15.39
C LEU A 100 -49.32 -19.74 16.64
N PRO A 101 -49.01 -18.48 17.02
CA PRO A 101 -49.59 -17.91 18.20
C PRO A 101 -51.09 -17.99 17.98
N GLY A 102 -51.78 -18.78 18.80
CA GLY A 102 -53.23 -18.76 18.84
C GLY A 102 -53.67 -17.30 19.01
N PRO A 103 -54.88 -16.92 18.55
CA PRO A 103 -55.38 -15.56 18.64
C PRO A 103 -55.57 -15.18 20.13
N GLY A 104 -54.46 -14.84 20.78
CA GLY A 104 -54.38 -14.29 22.10
C GLY A 104 -54.73 -12.80 22.04
N PRO A 105 -55.29 -12.26 23.12
CA PRO A 105 -55.76 -10.88 23.14
C PRO A 105 -54.56 -9.94 22.93
N GLY A 106 -54.54 -9.27 21.78
CA GLY A 106 -53.80 -8.06 21.47
C GLY A 106 -52.48 -7.86 22.21
N LEU A 107 -51.44 -8.62 21.86
CA LEU A 107 -50.07 -8.20 22.11
C LEU A 107 -49.75 -7.07 21.12
N GLY A 108 -50.03 -5.84 21.55
CA GLY A 108 -49.48 -4.66 20.90
C GLY A 108 -47.95 -4.71 20.86
N PRO A 109 -47.29 -3.84 20.08
CA PRO A 109 -45.84 -3.81 19.90
C PRO A 109 -45.07 -3.30 21.14
N GLU A 110 -45.40 -3.79 22.33
CA GLU A 110 -44.73 -3.47 23.61
C GLU A 110 -43.36 -4.18 23.75
N TRP A 111 -43.03 -5.13 22.88
CA TRP A 111 -41.72 -5.79 22.85
C TRP A 111 -40.63 -4.95 22.16
N ALA A 112 -40.98 -3.79 21.59
CA ALA A 112 -40.02 -2.74 21.30
C ALA A 112 -39.61 -2.06 22.62
N SER A 113 -38.97 -2.83 23.51
CA SER A 113 -38.45 -2.30 24.76
C SER A 113 -37.43 -1.20 24.44
N PRO A 114 -37.56 0.00 25.04
CA PRO A 114 -36.66 1.14 24.78
C PRO A 114 -35.17 0.80 24.88
N GLY A 115 -34.82 -0.25 25.62
CA GLY A 115 -33.46 -0.77 25.74
C GLY A 115 -32.86 -1.32 24.44
N LEU A 116 -33.65 -1.96 23.57
CA LEU A 116 -33.13 -2.58 22.35
C LEU A 116 -32.74 -1.51 21.31
N GLN A 117 -33.54 -0.45 21.18
CA GLN A 117 -33.17 0.70 20.34
C GLN A 117 -31.91 1.40 20.84
N GLY A 118 -31.78 1.58 22.17
CA GLY A 118 -30.57 2.14 22.77
C GLY A 118 -29.34 1.27 22.53
N GLN A 119 -29.44 -0.05 22.67
CA GLN A 119 -28.35 -0.99 22.42
C GLN A 119 -27.92 -1.01 20.95
N LEU A 120 -28.88 -1.01 20.01
CA LEU A 120 -28.58 -0.93 18.58
C LEU A 120 -27.90 0.40 18.22
N GLN A 121 -28.32 1.51 18.84
CA GLN A 121 -27.70 2.81 18.63
C GLN A 121 -26.25 2.84 19.13
N VAL A 122 -25.97 2.28 20.32
CA VAL A 122 -24.60 2.17 20.85
C VAL A 122 -23.74 1.30 19.93
N ALA A 123 -24.22 0.12 19.55
CA ALA A 123 -23.50 -0.76 18.63
C ALA A 123 -23.22 -0.10 17.28
N ALA A 124 -24.18 0.65 16.73
CA ALA A 124 -23.99 1.41 15.49
C ALA A 124 -22.89 2.48 15.63
N TRP A 125 -22.83 3.19 16.75
CA TRP A 125 -21.77 4.16 17.02
C TRP A 125 -20.39 3.51 17.20
N GLU A 126 -20.32 2.37 17.87
CA GLU A 126 -19.07 1.61 18.04
C GLU A 126 -18.54 1.12 16.69
N LEU A 127 -19.41 0.56 15.85
CA LEU A 127 -19.03 0.13 14.50
C LEU A 127 -18.57 1.30 13.63
N LEU A 128 -19.26 2.44 13.69
CA LEU A 128 -18.85 3.64 12.97
C LEU A 128 -17.49 4.16 13.46
N ALA A 129 -17.28 4.22 14.78
CA ALA A 129 -16.00 4.63 15.35
C ALA A 129 -14.85 3.70 14.94
N ALA A 130 -15.07 2.39 14.95
CA ALA A 130 -14.11 1.40 14.49
C ALA A 130 -13.78 1.56 13.00
N ALA A 131 -14.79 1.79 12.16
CA ALA A 131 -14.60 2.02 10.73
C ALA A 131 -13.78 3.30 10.47
N VAL A 132 -14.06 4.39 11.19
CA VAL A 132 -13.30 5.64 11.09
C VAL A 132 -11.85 5.44 11.55
N ALA A 133 -11.62 4.71 12.66
CA ALA A 133 -10.27 4.42 13.14
C ALA A 133 -9.47 3.59 12.12
N ALA A 134 -10.09 2.56 11.53
CA ALA A 134 -9.47 1.74 10.49
C ALA A 134 -9.12 2.57 9.24
N ALA A 135 -10.03 3.44 8.80
CA ALA A 135 -9.82 4.36 7.70
C ALA A 135 -8.65 5.33 7.95
N LEU A 136 -8.58 5.94 9.14
CA LEU A 136 -7.48 6.83 9.53
C LEU A 136 -6.14 6.10 9.60
N LEU A 137 -6.13 4.87 10.12
CA LEU A 137 -4.91 4.05 10.17
C LEU A 137 -4.43 3.69 8.76
N ALA A 138 -5.33 3.29 7.86
CA ALA A 138 -4.99 3.02 6.47
C ALA A 138 -4.45 4.26 5.75
N ALA A 139 -5.08 5.42 5.95
CA ALA A 139 -4.60 6.70 5.44
C ALA A 139 -3.21 7.06 5.99
N TYR A 140 -2.99 6.84 7.29
CA TYR A 140 -1.69 7.09 7.93
C TYR A 140 -0.61 6.14 7.38
N GLN A 141 -0.90 4.86 7.18
CA GLN A 141 0.08 3.89 6.67
C GLN A 141 0.49 4.19 5.22
N THR A 142 -0.45 4.69 4.41
CA THR A 142 -0.25 5.04 2.99
C THR A 142 0.14 6.49 2.76
N ARG A 143 0.27 7.29 3.83
CA ARG A 143 0.60 8.70 3.72
C ARG A 143 1.95 8.90 3.03
N PRO A 144 2.12 9.99 2.27
CA PRO A 144 3.42 10.37 1.77
C PRO A 144 4.38 10.68 2.93
N ARG A 145 5.63 10.27 2.77
CA ARG A 145 6.70 10.42 3.77
C ARG A 145 7.77 11.34 3.23
N GLY A 146 8.76 11.64 4.07
CA GLY A 146 9.94 12.42 3.71
C GLY A 146 10.04 13.72 4.47
N TRP A 147 11.27 14.18 4.57
CA TRP A 147 11.64 15.42 5.25
C TRP A 147 13.04 15.82 4.79
N SER A 148 13.36 17.11 4.88
CA SER A 148 14.71 17.61 4.63
C SER A 148 15.19 18.51 5.77
N ARG A 149 16.51 18.61 5.96
CA ARG A 149 17.15 19.58 6.85
C ARG A 149 17.07 20.98 6.25
N GLN A 150 15.93 21.65 6.37
CA GLN A 150 15.71 23.01 5.83
C GLN A 150 16.60 24.09 6.47
N ASP A 151 17.20 23.78 7.62
CA ASP A 151 18.27 24.58 8.20
C ASP A 151 19.57 24.52 7.38
N LEU A 152 19.82 23.39 6.70
CA LEU A 152 21.00 23.14 5.88
C LEU A 152 20.74 23.25 4.37
N LEU A 153 19.49 23.16 3.93
CA LEU A 153 19.14 22.96 2.53
C LEU A 153 18.10 23.97 2.05
N GLU A 154 18.25 24.42 0.81
CA GLU A 154 17.27 25.24 0.11
C GLU A 154 17.15 24.84 -1.36
N VAL A 155 15.98 25.06 -1.96
CA VAL A 155 15.75 24.78 -3.38
C VAL A 155 15.80 26.09 -4.17
N ARG A 156 16.66 26.16 -5.18
CA ARG A 156 16.85 27.34 -6.05
C ARG A 156 16.90 26.95 -7.53
N ALA A 157 17.06 27.92 -8.42
CA ALA A 157 17.34 27.62 -9.83
C ALA A 157 18.71 26.95 -9.96
N SER A 158 18.80 25.87 -10.73
CA SER A 158 20.05 25.14 -10.96
C SER A 158 20.74 25.62 -12.24
N ALA A 159 22.08 25.63 -12.22
CA ALA A 159 22.88 25.83 -13.42
C ALA A 159 22.92 24.56 -14.31
N ILE A 160 22.52 23.41 -13.77
CA ILE A 160 22.48 22.12 -14.48
C ILE A 160 21.15 21.97 -15.20
N ALA A 161 20.05 21.95 -14.45
CA ALA A 161 18.71 21.80 -15.02
C ALA A 161 17.63 22.29 -14.03
N GLY A 162 16.71 23.14 -14.51
CA GLY A 162 15.51 23.53 -13.76
C GLY A 162 15.80 24.04 -12.34
N ARG A 163 15.39 23.27 -11.34
CA ARG A 163 15.64 23.56 -9.91
C ARG A 163 16.70 22.61 -9.36
N GLY A 164 17.45 23.09 -8.38
CA GLY A 164 18.50 22.36 -7.68
C GLY A 164 18.33 22.45 -6.16
N LEU A 165 18.84 21.46 -5.45
CA LEU A 165 18.97 21.45 -3.99
C LEU A 165 20.34 22.02 -3.60
N PHE A 166 20.41 23.04 -2.76
CA PHE A 166 21.65 23.74 -2.41
C PHE A 166 21.89 23.77 -0.91
N ALA A 167 23.16 23.77 -0.51
CA ALA A 167 23.56 23.91 0.88
C ALA A 167 23.44 25.37 1.35
N ARG A 168 22.69 25.63 2.43
CA ARG A 168 22.55 26.94 3.09
C ARG A 168 23.73 27.28 4.00
N ALA A 169 24.43 26.25 4.48
CA ALA A 169 25.62 26.31 5.31
C ALA A 169 26.58 25.20 4.86
N SER A 170 27.82 25.21 5.34
CA SER A 170 28.74 24.09 5.09
C SER A 170 28.21 22.82 5.78
N ILE A 171 28.17 21.71 5.05
CA ILE A 171 27.65 20.43 5.52
C ILE A 171 28.80 19.43 5.58
N PRO A 172 29.16 18.90 6.77
CA PRO A 172 30.19 17.87 6.89
C PRO A 172 29.80 16.56 6.19
N SER A 173 30.79 15.84 5.69
CA SER A 173 30.61 14.46 5.22
C SER A 173 29.97 13.57 6.30
N GLY A 174 29.13 12.63 5.86
CA GLY A 174 28.33 11.74 6.71
C GLY A 174 27.06 12.36 7.28
N THR A 175 26.78 13.64 7.00
CA THR A 175 25.55 14.28 7.49
C THR A 175 24.31 13.76 6.75
N VAL A 176 23.31 13.32 7.50
CA VAL A 176 21.98 13.00 6.96
C VAL A 176 21.24 14.29 6.58
N LEU A 177 20.99 14.42 5.28
CA LEU A 177 20.33 15.58 4.65
C LEU A 177 18.80 15.50 4.78
N GLY A 178 18.25 14.30 4.81
CA GLY A 178 16.82 14.05 4.94
C GLY A 178 16.42 12.65 4.49
N ALA A 179 15.12 12.37 4.52
CA ALA A 179 14.53 11.17 3.95
C ALA A 179 13.79 11.51 2.65
N TYR A 180 14.08 10.76 1.59
CA TYR A 180 13.51 11.00 0.27
C TYR A 180 11.98 10.97 0.33
N PRO A 181 11.31 11.97 -0.23
CA PRO A 181 9.89 12.11 -0.05
C PRO A 181 9.09 11.32 -1.08
N GLY A 182 7.84 11.07 -0.72
CA GLY A 182 6.87 10.50 -1.63
C GLY A 182 5.99 9.45 -1.00
N ARG A 183 5.06 8.96 -1.81
CA ARG A 183 4.23 7.82 -1.49
C ARG A 183 4.97 6.54 -1.86
N LEU A 184 4.91 5.56 -0.97
CA LEU A 184 5.38 4.23 -1.23
C LEU A 184 4.39 3.48 -2.13
N ARG A 185 4.87 2.94 -3.25
CA ARG A 185 4.09 2.22 -4.27
C ARG A 185 4.70 0.85 -4.53
N SER A 186 3.85 -0.13 -4.77
CA SER A 186 4.25 -1.38 -5.41
C SER A 186 4.72 -1.13 -6.86
N GLY A 187 5.39 -2.12 -7.45
CA GLY A 187 5.77 -2.05 -8.87
C GLY A 187 4.57 -1.93 -9.81
N ALA A 188 3.47 -2.64 -9.53
CA ALA A 188 2.24 -2.56 -10.32
C ALA A 188 1.60 -1.17 -10.25
N GLU A 189 1.45 -0.60 -9.05
CA GLU A 189 0.92 0.76 -8.88
C GLU A 189 1.80 1.83 -9.57
N MET A 190 3.12 1.64 -9.57
CA MET A 190 4.04 2.56 -10.25
C MET A 190 3.93 2.43 -11.77
N LEU A 191 3.82 1.20 -12.29
CA LEU A 191 3.63 0.93 -13.71
C LEU A 191 2.34 1.57 -14.22
N GLU A 192 1.21 1.32 -13.55
CA GLU A 192 -0.10 1.91 -13.88
C GLU A 192 -0.03 3.45 -13.88
N LYS A 193 0.62 4.04 -12.89
CA LYS A 193 0.81 5.50 -12.85
C LYS A 193 1.61 6.00 -14.06
N CYS A 194 2.69 5.32 -14.42
CA CYS A 194 3.54 5.71 -15.55
C CYS A 194 2.83 5.63 -16.91
N GLU A 195 1.74 4.86 -17.05
CA GLU A 195 0.93 4.85 -18.27
C GLU A 195 0.24 6.20 -18.53
N THR A 196 -0.17 6.88 -17.46
CA THR A 196 -0.87 8.18 -17.55
C THR A 196 0.01 9.38 -17.23
N ALA A 197 1.07 9.16 -16.43
CA ALA A 197 2.04 10.16 -16.01
C ALA A 197 3.48 9.65 -16.15
N PRO A 198 4.01 9.50 -17.38
CA PRO A 198 5.34 8.92 -17.62
C PRO A 198 6.49 9.61 -16.87
N MET A 199 6.34 10.92 -16.61
CA MET A 199 7.33 11.71 -15.86
C MET A 199 7.53 11.25 -14.41
N ALA A 200 6.57 10.53 -13.83
CA ALA A 200 6.67 10.01 -12.46
C ALA A 200 7.90 9.09 -12.30
N ALA A 201 8.23 8.30 -13.34
CA ALA A 201 9.40 7.42 -13.32
C ALA A 201 10.73 8.17 -13.12
N SER A 202 10.82 9.43 -13.57
CA SER A 202 12.05 10.23 -13.45
C SER A 202 12.31 10.72 -12.02
N TYR A 203 11.30 10.66 -11.15
CA TYR A 203 11.41 11.09 -9.74
C TYR A 203 11.24 9.93 -8.76
N ALA A 204 10.88 8.74 -9.22
CA ALA A 204 10.66 7.61 -8.33
C ALA A 204 11.97 6.90 -7.99
N PHE A 205 12.23 6.69 -6.71
CA PHE A 205 13.34 5.85 -6.25
C PHE A 205 12.85 4.47 -5.84
N ARG A 206 13.56 3.43 -6.28
CA ARG A 206 13.29 2.06 -5.85
C ARG A 206 13.94 1.82 -4.48
N THR A 207 13.17 1.30 -3.54
CA THR A 207 13.63 0.90 -2.20
C THR A 207 14.23 -0.52 -2.23
N ALA A 208 15.02 -0.90 -1.22
CA ALA A 208 15.64 -2.23 -1.15
C ALA A 208 14.64 -3.40 -1.19
N ASP A 209 13.42 -3.20 -0.68
CA ASP A 209 12.33 -4.18 -0.72
C ASP A 209 11.56 -4.20 -2.06
N GLY A 210 12.04 -3.47 -3.07
CA GLY A 210 11.53 -3.49 -4.43
C GLY A 210 10.35 -2.56 -4.70
N ARG A 211 9.86 -1.83 -3.69
CA ARG A 211 8.82 -0.78 -3.83
C ARG A 211 9.43 0.52 -4.37
N PHE A 212 8.59 1.51 -4.62
CA PHE A 212 8.96 2.82 -5.17
C PHE A 212 8.49 3.96 -4.27
N LEU A 213 9.39 4.88 -3.94
CA LEU A 213 9.04 6.19 -3.36
C LEU A 213 8.80 7.20 -4.47
N ASP A 214 7.56 7.63 -4.62
CA ASP A 214 7.11 8.53 -5.68
C ASP A 214 6.60 9.86 -5.11
N PRO A 215 7.33 10.98 -5.35
CA PRO A 215 6.97 12.31 -4.84
C PRO A 215 6.04 13.09 -5.77
N THR A 216 5.47 12.47 -6.80
CA THR A 216 4.74 13.19 -7.85
C THR A 216 3.22 13.15 -7.70
N ASP A 217 2.53 14.13 -8.27
CA ASP A 217 1.08 14.16 -8.39
C ASP A 217 0.56 13.28 -9.56
N LEU A 218 -0.73 13.42 -9.89
CA LEU A 218 -1.39 12.70 -10.99
C LEU A 218 -0.81 13.02 -12.37
N THR A 219 -0.07 14.12 -12.51
CA THR A 219 0.56 14.53 -13.78
C THR A 219 2.03 14.14 -13.87
N GLY A 220 2.56 13.48 -12.83
CA GLY A 220 3.97 13.08 -12.76
C GLY A 220 4.90 14.24 -12.41
N GLN A 221 4.36 15.35 -11.89
CA GLN A 221 5.15 16.49 -11.42
C GLN A 221 5.38 16.40 -9.90
N PRO A 222 6.57 16.76 -9.38
CA PRO A 222 6.81 16.81 -7.94
C PRO A 222 5.77 17.70 -7.25
N SER A 223 5.11 17.17 -6.20
CA SER A 223 4.03 17.86 -5.53
C SER A 223 4.07 17.65 -4.03
N PRO A 224 3.82 18.68 -3.20
CA PRO A 224 3.68 18.50 -1.76
C PRO A 224 2.49 17.59 -1.38
N ASN A 225 1.62 17.26 -2.33
CA ASN A 225 0.50 16.33 -2.16
C ASN A 225 0.59 15.23 -3.24
N PRO A 226 1.51 14.26 -3.13
CA PRO A 226 1.67 13.23 -4.16
C PRO A 226 0.44 12.32 -4.22
N GLN A 227 0.06 11.95 -5.44
CA GLN A 227 -1.22 11.30 -5.78
C GLN A 227 -1.01 10.18 -6.82
N PRO A 228 -1.96 9.24 -6.99
CA PRO A 228 -3.25 9.07 -6.29
C PRO A 228 -3.12 8.53 -4.85
N GLY A 229 -4.17 8.65 -4.03
CA GLY A 229 -4.25 8.07 -2.67
C GLY A 229 -5.38 8.52 -1.78
N TRP A 230 -5.49 7.89 -0.60
CA TRP A 230 -6.38 8.37 0.46
C TRP A 230 -6.02 9.81 0.82
N PHE A 231 -7.04 10.61 1.13
CA PHE A 231 -6.87 12.02 1.44
C PHE A 231 -5.94 12.20 2.65
N TRP A 232 -4.70 12.57 2.38
CA TRP A 232 -3.75 13.05 3.38
C TRP A 232 -3.68 14.58 3.25
N PRO A 233 -4.25 15.35 4.19
CA PRO A 233 -4.41 16.79 4.03
C PRO A 233 -3.12 17.59 4.27
N LEU A 234 -2.08 16.94 4.78
CA LEU A 234 -0.85 17.62 5.19
C LEU A 234 0.18 17.57 4.07
N PRO A 235 0.79 18.70 3.72
CA PRO A 235 1.83 18.73 2.71
C PRO A 235 3.06 17.96 3.17
N THR A 236 3.77 17.38 2.21
CA THR A 236 5.06 16.72 2.39
C THR A 236 6.19 17.58 1.83
N ASP A 237 7.32 17.60 2.52
CA ASP A 237 8.50 18.29 2.04
C ASP A 237 9.13 17.53 0.86
N ILE A 238 9.00 18.09 -0.34
CA ILE A 238 9.53 17.51 -1.58
C ILE A 238 10.92 18.02 -1.98
N SER A 239 11.62 18.73 -1.09
CA SER A 239 12.86 19.45 -1.46
C SER A 239 13.94 18.52 -2.03
N LEU A 240 14.06 17.29 -1.51
CA LEU A 240 15.08 16.34 -1.97
C LEU A 240 14.85 15.83 -3.40
N CYS A 241 13.65 15.99 -3.97
CA CYS A 241 13.37 15.63 -5.37
C CYS A 241 14.07 16.54 -6.38
N PHE A 242 14.62 17.67 -5.92
CA PHE A 242 15.34 18.63 -6.76
C PHE A 242 16.87 18.46 -6.67
N ALA A 243 17.38 17.42 -6.01
CA ALA A 243 18.80 17.09 -6.09
C ALA A 243 19.10 16.58 -7.50
N ASN A 244 20.04 17.24 -8.20
CA ASN A 244 20.35 16.92 -9.59
C ASN A 244 21.43 15.83 -9.72
N GLU A 245 21.52 15.23 -10.90
CA GLU A 245 22.68 14.42 -11.27
C GLU A 245 23.85 15.35 -11.69
N PRO A 246 25.10 15.03 -11.31
CA PRO A 246 26.25 15.78 -11.79
C PRO A 246 26.33 15.82 -13.33
N PRO A 247 26.72 16.97 -13.94
CA PRO A 247 26.95 17.01 -15.37
C PRO A 247 28.17 16.15 -15.73
N LYS A 248 28.18 15.63 -16.97
CA LYS A 248 29.31 14.86 -17.51
C LYS A 248 30.62 15.64 -17.36
N GLY A 249 31.64 15.00 -16.80
CA GLY A 249 32.97 15.59 -16.59
C GLY A 249 33.14 16.41 -15.31
N SER A 250 32.12 16.50 -14.45
CA SER A 250 32.27 17.10 -13.11
C SER A 250 32.99 16.16 -12.13
N LEU A 251 33.22 16.65 -10.89
CA LEU A 251 33.85 15.91 -9.80
C LEU A 251 33.00 14.74 -9.26
N GLY A 252 31.79 14.54 -9.80
CA GLY A 252 30.88 13.47 -9.40
C GLY A 252 29.86 13.91 -8.35
N THR A 253 29.31 12.94 -7.63
CA THR A 253 28.28 13.16 -6.62
C THR A 253 28.89 13.57 -5.30
N ASN A 254 28.20 14.45 -4.55
CA ASN A 254 28.59 14.82 -3.20
C ASN A 254 27.60 14.31 -2.14
N ALA A 255 26.54 13.61 -2.56
CA ALA A 255 25.63 12.87 -1.70
C ALA A 255 25.32 11.46 -2.26
N SER A 256 24.97 10.53 -1.37
CA SER A 256 24.43 9.20 -1.65
C SER A 256 22.95 9.13 -1.29
N VAL A 257 22.26 8.18 -1.92
CA VAL A 257 20.99 7.66 -1.43
C VAL A 257 21.27 6.32 -0.77
N GLU A 258 20.89 6.18 0.49
CA GLU A 258 21.16 5.01 1.34
C GLU A 258 19.86 4.48 1.93
N ASP A 259 19.78 3.19 2.23
CA ASP A 259 18.61 2.64 2.92
C ASP A 259 18.51 3.18 4.35
N GLY A 260 17.30 3.59 4.75
CA GLY A 260 17.01 4.01 6.10
C GLY A 260 16.80 2.84 7.06
N ALA A 261 16.59 3.16 8.34
CA ALA A 261 16.28 2.15 9.37
C ALA A 261 14.85 1.59 9.24
N GLY A 262 13.94 2.32 8.60
CA GLY A 262 12.54 1.94 8.42
C GLY A 262 12.27 1.27 7.07
N PRO A 263 11.26 0.38 6.97
CA PRO A 263 10.84 -0.19 5.70
C PRO A 263 10.39 0.89 4.72
N GLY A 264 11.05 0.92 3.56
CA GLY A 264 10.77 1.87 2.49
C GLY A 264 11.31 3.28 2.74
N ASP A 265 12.22 3.47 3.68
CA ASP A 265 12.91 4.74 3.89
C ASP A 265 14.20 4.78 3.05
N LEU A 266 14.42 5.90 2.36
CA LEU A 266 15.68 6.21 1.67
C LEU A 266 16.23 7.52 2.24
N LEU A 267 17.47 7.51 2.70
CA LEU A 267 18.15 8.65 3.29
C LEU A 267 19.11 9.27 2.29
N PHE A 268 19.14 10.60 2.25
CA PHE A 268 20.17 11.33 1.53
C PHE A 268 21.29 11.66 2.50
N VAL A 269 22.51 11.24 2.19
CA VAL A 269 23.67 11.37 3.07
C VAL A 269 24.80 12.08 2.33
N ALA A 270 25.40 13.10 2.92
CA ALA A 270 26.57 13.77 2.35
C ALA A 270 27.75 12.78 2.31
N ARG A 271 28.36 12.59 1.13
CA ARG A 271 29.54 11.70 0.95
C ARG A 271 30.87 12.42 1.07
N ALA A 272 30.83 13.74 0.96
CA ALA A 272 31.95 14.65 1.11
C ALA A 272 31.45 15.91 1.81
N ASP A 273 32.38 16.74 2.27
CA ASP A 273 32.02 18.06 2.75
C ASP A 273 31.40 18.87 1.61
N ILE A 274 30.22 19.44 1.85
CA ILE A 274 29.47 20.27 0.89
C ILE A 274 29.60 21.72 1.34
N PRO A 275 30.36 22.57 0.62
CA PRO A 275 30.48 23.98 0.99
C PRO A 275 29.14 24.71 0.95
N GLN A 276 28.99 25.75 1.76
CA GLN A 276 27.86 26.66 1.66
C GLN A 276 27.68 27.15 0.22
N GLY A 277 26.44 27.12 -0.26
CA GLY A 277 26.05 27.55 -1.60
C GLY A 277 26.25 26.51 -2.70
N ALA A 278 26.94 25.38 -2.43
CA ALA A 278 27.10 24.31 -3.40
C ALA A 278 25.80 23.53 -3.64
N GLU A 279 25.62 23.03 -4.86
CA GLU A 279 24.50 22.16 -5.22
C GLU A 279 24.77 20.74 -4.70
N VAL A 280 23.73 20.12 -4.13
CA VAL A 280 23.71 18.72 -3.73
C VAL A 280 23.44 17.88 -4.96
N LEU A 281 24.36 16.97 -5.25
CA LEU A 281 24.40 16.15 -6.45
C LEU A 281 24.41 14.67 -6.06
N ILE A 282 23.50 13.90 -6.64
CA ILE A 282 23.32 12.47 -6.38
C ILE A 282 23.46 11.65 -7.67
N ASP A 283 23.66 10.35 -7.53
CA ASP A 283 23.58 9.42 -8.66
C ASP A 283 22.16 8.87 -8.69
N TYR A 284 21.44 9.10 -9.78
CA TYR A 284 20.10 8.55 -9.99
C TYR A 284 20.10 7.03 -10.24
N GLY A 285 21.28 6.42 -10.33
CA GLY A 285 21.48 5.00 -10.52
C GLY A 285 21.60 4.62 -11.99
N THR A 286 21.86 3.34 -12.23
CA THR A 286 22.10 2.80 -13.59
C THR A 286 20.84 2.74 -14.44
N THR A 287 19.66 2.71 -13.82
CA THR A 287 18.37 2.63 -14.52
C THR A 287 17.89 3.98 -15.06
N TYR A 288 18.55 5.09 -14.71
CA TYR A 288 18.18 6.41 -15.21
C TYR A 288 18.69 6.64 -16.64
N ASP A 289 17.79 7.02 -17.55
CA ASP A 289 18.13 7.33 -18.93
C ASP A 289 18.83 8.69 -19.05
N ARG A 290 20.13 8.66 -19.36
CA ARG A 290 20.99 9.83 -19.54
C ARG A 290 21.06 10.31 -20.99
N SER A 291 20.30 9.70 -21.91
CA SER A 291 20.36 10.01 -23.35
C SER A 291 19.99 11.46 -23.66
N GLY A 292 19.10 12.06 -22.85
CA GLY A 292 18.61 13.43 -23.00
C GLY A 292 19.63 14.53 -22.75
N TYR A 293 20.64 14.31 -21.90
CA TYR A 293 21.59 15.38 -21.50
C TYR A 293 22.46 15.91 -22.63
N SER A 294 22.66 15.12 -23.68
CA SER A 294 23.56 15.46 -24.79
C SER A 294 23.02 16.61 -25.67
N ARG A 295 21.72 16.91 -25.63
CA ARG A 295 21.10 17.90 -26.55
C ARG A 295 21.17 19.35 -26.06
N GLY A 296 21.45 19.59 -24.77
CA GLY A 296 21.45 20.94 -24.19
C GLY A 296 22.75 21.73 -24.34
N GLN A 297 23.90 21.06 -24.44
CA GLN A 297 25.22 21.73 -24.40
C GLN A 297 25.71 22.33 -25.73
N GLN A 298 25.01 22.12 -26.85
CA GLN A 298 25.46 22.63 -28.16
C GLN A 298 25.04 24.07 -28.48
N LYS A 299 24.36 24.80 -27.58
CA LYS A 299 23.74 26.11 -27.91
C LYS A 299 24.44 27.38 -27.38
N THR A 300 25.62 27.29 -26.76
CA THR A 300 26.28 28.47 -26.15
C THR A 300 27.72 28.74 -26.61
N SER A 301 28.09 28.28 -27.80
CA SER A 301 29.35 28.68 -28.45
C SER A 301 29.05 29.51 -29.70
N MET A 302 28.60 30.76 -29.51
CA MET A 302 28.59 31.82 -30.51
C MET A 302 28.95 33.15 -29.86
#